data_AF-A3X9B9-F1
#
_entry.id   AF-A3X9B9-F1
#
_cell.length_a   1.000
_cell.length_b   1.000
_cell.length_c   1.000
_cell.angle_alpha   90.00
_cell.angle_beta   90.00
_cell.angle_gamma   90.00
#
_symmetry.space_group_name_H-M   'P 1'
#
loop_
_entity.id
_entity.type
_entity.pdbx_description
1 polymer ?
#
loop_
_entity_poly.entity_id
_entity_poly.type
_entity_poly.pdbx_seq_one_letter_code
_entity_poly.pdbx_strand_id
1 'polypeptide(L)'
;MFGLALLPSWGQAAPFTTAAEVKPILAATRANWVSVREYEGQDLLYVTHLWSWRCGLDGMRIGINGAVPVIWPMPPCHEDQAAPNAILPEDGLPYGVFPLGSIQQITIDVFYDDRTMETLRVDRSGQPISP
;
A
#
# COMPACT_ATOMS: atom_id res chain seq x y z
N MET A 1 12.56 52.49 -0.59
CA MET A 1 12.37 51.50 0.49
C MET A 1 11.33 50.49 0.00
N PHE A 2 11.76 49.49 -0.78
CA PHE A 2 10.89 48.41 -1.27
C PHE A 2 11.05 47.22 -0.32
N GLY A 3 10.01 46.92 0.44
CA GLY A 3 10.00 45.75 1.32
C GLY A 3 9.84 44.48 0.51
N LEU A 4 10.80 43.55 0.62
CA LEU A 4 10.62 42.18 0.17
C LEU A 4 9.55 41.53 1.06
N ALA A 5 8.37 41.29 0.48
CA ALA A 5 7.40 40.38 1.07
C ALA A 5 7.89 38.95 0.88
N LEU A 6 8.19 38.26 1.97
CA LEU A 6 8.41 36.82 1.99
C LEU A 6 7.07 36.14 1.66
N LEU A 7 6.93 35.63 0.43
CA LEU A 7 5.83 34.74 0.11
C LEU A 7 6.03 33.44 0.91
N PRO A 8 4.98 32.91 1.56
CA PRO A 8 5.08 31.63 2.26
C PRO A 8 5.49 30.57 1.24
N SER A 9 6.60 29.88 1.50
CA SER A 9 6.96 28.68 0.76
C SER A 9 5.83 27.69 0.95
N TRP A 10 5.11 27.38 -0.12
CA TRP A 10 4.19 26.26 -0.19
C TRP A 10 4.88 25.06 0.44
N GLY A 11 4.34 24.56 1.56
CA GLY A 11 4.96 23.48 2.30
C GLY A 11 5.22 22.31 1.37
N GLN A 12 6.47 21.90 1.24
CA GLN A 12 6.80 20.65 0.56
C GLN A 12 6.06 19.55 1.32
N ALA A 13 5.20 18.80 0.65
CA ALA A 13 4.61 17.60 1.24
C ALA A 13 5.77 16.71 1.72
N ALA A 14 5.64 16.15 2.93
CA ALA A 14 6.63 15.18 3.41
C ALA A 14 6.76 14.07 2.35
N PRO A 15 7.98 13.62 2.03
CA PRO A 15 8.17 12.65 0.96
C PRO A 15 7.57 11.27 1.31
N PHE A 16 7.32 10.99 2.60
CA PHE A 16 6.79 9.72 3.12
C PHE A 16 7.60 8.53 2.61
N THR A 17 8.92 8.61 2.78
CA THR A 17 9.90 7.64 2.25
C THR A 17 10.53 6.79 3.34
N THR A 18 10.00 6.83 4.57
CA THR A 18 10.52 6.04 5.69
C THR A 18 9.40 5.38 6.47
N ALA A 19 9.68 4.27 7.15
CA ALA A 19 8.70 3.63 8.03
C ALA A 19 8.19 4.57 9.13
N ALA A 20 9.05 5.43 9.68
CA ALA A 20 8.66 6.39 10.71
C ALA A 20 7.54 7.33 10.25
N GLU A 21 7.55 7.71 8.96
CA GLU A 21 6.56 8.57 8.34
C GLU A 21 5.32 7.79 7.86
N VAL A 22 5.52 6.60 7.30
CA VAL A 22 4.46 5.78 6.67
C VAL A 22 3.63 5.00 7.67
N LYS A 23 4.23 4.43 8.72
CA LYS A 23 3.52 3.57 9.69
C LYS A 23 2.28 4.20 10.30
N PRO A 24 2.31 5.46 10.80
CA PRO A 24 1.10 6.07 11.37
C PRO A 24 -0.05 6.13 10.37
N ILE A 25 0.26 6.36 9.09
CA ILE A 25 -0.73 6.42 8.01
C ILE A 25 -1.30 5.04 7.74
N LEU A 26 -0.44 4.03 7.58
CA LEU A 26 -0.90 2.66 7.35
C LEU A 26 -1.67 2.10 8.55
N ALA A 27 -1.27 2.42 9.79
CA ALA A 27 -1.99 2.04 10.99
C ALA A 27 -3.41 2.65 11.05
N ALA A 28 -3.55 3.93 10.66
CA ALA A 28 -4.83 4.64 10.60
C ALA A 28 -5.71 4.17 9.43
N THR A 29 -5.12 3.54 8.41
CA THR A 29 -5.81 3.14 7.17
C THR A 29 -5.82 1.62 6.94
N ARG A 30 -5.64 0.82 7.99
CA ARG A 30 -5.62 -0.66 7.93
C ARG A 30 -6.78 -1.27 7.14
N ALA A 31 -7.99 -0.74 7.34
CA ALA A 31 -9.19 -1.20 6.62
C ALA A 31 -9.12 -1.02 5.10
N ASN A 32 -8.19 -0.20 4.60
CA ASN A 32 -8.03 0.14 3.19
C ASN A 32 -6.78 -0.50 2.55
N TRP A 33 -6.01 -1.31 3.29
CA TRP A 33 -4.76 -1.90 2.76
C TRP A 33 -4.99 -2.70 1.49
N VAL A 34 -6.10 -3.44 1.44
CA VAL A 34 -6.52 -4.20 0.25
C VAL A 34 -7.99 -4.01 -0.02
N SER A 35 -8.40 -4.25 -1.26
CA SER A 35 -9.82 -4.32 -1.62
C SER A 35 -10.04 -5.38 -2.70
N VAL A 36 -11.14 -6.12 -2.61
CA VAL A 36 -11.56 -7.07 -3.65
C VAL A 36 -12.66 -6.45 -4.49
N ARG A 37 -12.55 -6.54 -5.82
CA ARG A 37 -13.59 -6.11 -6.75
C ARG A 37 -13.86 -7.21 -7.77
N GLU A 38 -15.14 -7.44 -8.05
CA GLU A 38 -15.54 -8.29 -9.17
C GLU A 38 -15.50 -7.49 -10.48
N TYR A 39 -14.77 -8.01 -11.47
CA TYR A 39 -14.63 -7.38 -12.77
C TYR A 39 -14.40 -8.44 -13.84
N GLU A 40 -15.13 -8.37 -14.96
CA GLU A 40 -15.01 -9.29 -16.10
C GLU A 40 -14.99 -10.79 -15.73
N GLY A 41 -15.79 -11.19 -14.74
CA GLY A 41 -15.86 -12.58 -14.28
C GLY A 41 -14.63 -13.04 -13.48
N GLN A 42 -13.93 -12.10 -12.85
CA GLN A 42 -12.76 -12.34 -12.02
C GLN A 42 -12.86 -11.56 -10.71
N ASP A 43 -12.15 -12.05 -9.69
CA ASP A 43 -11.85 -11.28 -8.49
C ASP A 43 -10.51 -10.55 -8.69
N LEU A 44 -10.53 -9.23 -8.59
CA LEU A 44 -9.33 -8.40 -8.58
C LEU A 44 -9.01 -8.02 -7.13
N LEU A 45 -7.85 -8.46 -6.63
CA LEU A 45 -7.33 -8.07 -5.32
C LEU A 45 -6.37 -6.89 -5.49
N TYR A 46 -6.82 -5.70 -5.11
CA TYR A 46 -6.02 -4.48 -5.19
C TYR A 46 -5.14 -4.30 -3.96
N VAL A 47 -3.90 -3.88 -4.21
CA VAL A 47 -2.90 -3.43 -3.22
C VAL A 47 -2.49 -1.97 -3.46
N THR A 48 -3.25 -1.23 -4.30
CA THR A 48 -2.98 0.16 -4.70
C THR A 48 -2.72 1.08 -3.51
N HIS A 49 -3.44 0.88 -2.40
CA HIS A 49 -3.24 1.65 -1.18
C HIS A 49 -1.85 1.45 -0.61
N LEU A 50 -1.38 0.20 -0.47
CA LEU A 50 -0.03 -0.11 0.00
C LEU A 50 1.05 0.42 -0.96
N TRP A 51 0.83 0.32 -2.28
CA TRP A 51 1.76 0.88 -3.28
C TRP A 51 1.91 2.41 -3.18
N SER A 52 0.86 3.10 -2.73
CA SER A 52 0.86 4.55 -2.51
C SER A 52 1.65 4.97 -1.26
N TRP A 53 2.19 4.02 -0.51
CA TRP A 53 3.06 4.24 0.66
C TRP A 53 4.32 3.37 0.63
N ARG A 54 4.63 2.78 -0.54
CA ARG A 54 5.68 1.76 -0.69
C ARG A 54 7.08 2.22 -0.34
N CYS A 55 7.35 3.53 -0.38
CA CYS A 55 8.69 4.05 -0.13
C CYS A 55 9.14 3.84 1.33
N GLY A 56 8.20 3.69 2.28
CA GLY A 56 8.52 3.29 3.66
C GLY A 56 8.47 1.78 3.91
N LEU A 57 8.35 0.96 2.86
CA LEU A 57 8.18 -0.48 2.93
C LEU A 57 9.35 -1.22 2.25
N ASP A 58 9.79 -2.31 2.87
CA ASP A 58 10.74 -3.26 2.28
C ASP A 58 10.03 -4.35 1.45
N GLY A 59 8.71 -4.48 1.61
CA GLY A 59 7.92 -5.42 0.82
C GLY A 59 6.60 -5.80 1.49
N MET A 60 5.87 -6.71 0.84
CA MET A 60 4.68 -7.30 1.41
C MET A 60 4.51 -8.75 0.97
N ARG A 61 3.77 -9.53 1.76
CA ARG A 61 3.31 -10.87 1.39
C ARG A 61 1.80 -10.96 1.56
N ILE A 62 1.18 -11.73 0.69
CA ILE A 62 -0.27 -11.93 0.70
C ILE A 62 -0.58 -13.42 0.65
N GLY A 63 -1.44 -13.86 1.56
CA GLY A 63 -2.00 -15.21 1.60
C GLY A 63 -3.52 -15.15 1.39
N ILE A 64 -4.05 -16.07 0.58
CA ILE A 64 -5.49 -16.13 0.26
C ILE A 64 -6.08 -17.39 0.88
N ASN A 65 -7.23 -17.25 1.55
CA ASN A 65 -7.99 -18.37 2.14
C ASN A 65 -7.17 -19.28 3.06
N GLY A 66 -6.28 -18.69 3.86
CA GLY A 66 -5.43 -19.42 4.81
C GLY A 66 -4.16 -20.05 4.20
N ALA A 67 -3.92 -19.88 2.89
CA ALA A 67 -2.63 -20.22 2.29
C ALA A 67 -1.48 -19.42 2.92
N VAL A 68 -0.29 -20.01 2.94
CA VAL A 68 0.94 -19.34 3.40
C VAL A 68 1.15 -18.07 2.57
N PRO A 69 1.32 -16.89 3.19
CA PRO A 69 1.57 -15.66 2.46
C PRO A 69 2.82 -15.75 1.57
N VAL A 70 2.66 -15.38 0.31
CA VAL A 70 3.74 -15.34 -0.69
C VAL A 70 4.09 -13.88 -1.01
N ILE A 71 5.33 -13.65 -1.46
CA ILE A 71 5.79 -12.30 -1.86
C ILE A 71 4.84 -11.75 -2.92
N TRP A 72 4.29 -10.57 -2.65
CA TRP A 72 3.57 -9.82 -3.65
C TRP A 72 4.52 -8.80 -4.29
N PRO A 73 4.67 -8.79 -5.63
CA PRO A 73 5.58 -7.87 -6.31
C PRO A 73 5.25 -6.41 -5.97
N MET A 74 6.28 -5.67 -5.57
CA MET A 74 6.19 -4.24 -5.30
C MET A 74 7.25 -3.52 -6.12
N PRO A 75 6.87 -2.54 -6.96
CA PRO A 75 7.81 -1.78 -7.77
C PRO A 75 8.71 -0.92 -6.87
N PRO A 76 9.89 -0.49 -7.36
CA PRO A 76 10.74 0.43 -6.62
C PRO A 76 10.03 1.78 -6.37
N CYS A 77 10.49 2.48 -5.34
CA CYS A 77 10.10 3.86 -5.07
C CYS A 77 10.75 4.82 -6.09
N HIS A 78 10.05 5.89 -6.49
CA HIS A 78 10.56 6.91 -7.41
C HIS A 78 11.27 8.03 -6.64
N GLU A 79 12.33 7.70 -5.89
CA GLU A 79 13.02 8.64 -4.98
C GLU A 79 13.59 9.89 -5.66
N ASP A 80 13.78 9.85 -6.98
CA ASP A 80 14.26 10.96 -7.81
C ASP A 80 13.15 11.95 -8.21
N GLN A 81 11.90 11.69 -7.84
CA GLN A 81 10.73 12.51 -8.19
C GLN A 81 10.16 13.27 -7.00
N ALA A 82 9.42 14.35 -7.29
CA ALA A 82 8.73 15.14 -6.27
C ALA A 82 7.63 14.37 -5.52
N ALA A 83 7.09 13.31 -6.12
CA ALA A 83 6.07 12.43 -5.54
C ALA A 83 6.56 10.97 -5.60
N PRO A 84 7.45 10.55 -4.68
CA PRO A 84 8.18 9.29 -4.81
C PRO A 84 7.29 8.05 -4.69
N ASN A 85 6.16 8.17 -3.99
CA ASN A 85 5.14 7.13 -3.86
C ASN A 85 4.12 7.10 -5.01
N ALA A 86 4.25 7.95 -6.03
CA ALA A 86 3.34 7.90 -7.19
C ALA A 86 3.38 6.51 -7.84
N ILE A 87 2.20 6.04 -8.30
CA ILE A 87 2.09 4.82 -9.10
C ILE A 87 2.02 5.26 -10.55
N LEU A 88 3.02 4.84 -11.33
CA LEU A 88 3.18 5.19 -12.74
C LEU A 88 2.80 4.00 -13.64
N PRO A 89 2.51 4.22 -14.93
CA PRO A 89 2.18 3.13 -15.84
C PRO A 89 3.25 2.03 -15.92
N GLU A 90 4.53 2.38 -15.81
CA GLU A 90 5.68 1.48 -15.81
C GLU A 90 5.79 0.59 -14.57
N ASP A 91 5.13 0.97 -13.46
CA ASP A 91 5.09 0.18 -12.23
C ASP A 91 4.22 -1.09 -12.36
N GLY A 92 3.41 -1.15 -13.43
CA GLY A 92 2.49 -2.25 -13.69
C GLY A 92 1.18 -2.10 -12.93
N LEU A 93 0.50 -3.24 -12.74
CA LEU A 93 -0.85 -3.26 -12.18
C LEU A 93 -0.81 -3.54 -10.67
N PRO A 94 -1.37 -2.67 -9.82
CA PRO A 94 -1.40 -2.85 -8.37
C PRO A 94 -2.50 -3.83 -7.94
N TYR A 95 -2.76 -4.88 -8.71
CA TYR A 95 -3.74 -5.90 -8.38
C TYR A 95 -3.37 -7.28 -8.94
N GLY A 96 -3.84 -8.32 -8.24
CA GLY A 96 -3.77 -9.70 -8.68
C GLY A 96 -5.14 -10.17 -9.16
N VAL A 97 -5.12 -11.14 -10.07
CA VAL A 97 -6.32 -11.73 -10.68
C VAL A 97 -6.57 -13.11 -10.11
N PHE A 98 -7.79 -13.34 -9.65
CA PHE A 98 -8.23 -14.60 -9.07
C PHE A 98 -9.57 -15.03 -9.69
N PRO A 99 -9.92 -16.33 -9.63
CA PRO A 99 -11.23 -16.79 -10.07
C PRO A 99 -12.36 -16.05 -9.35
N LEU A 100 -13.48 -15.79 -10.04
CA LEU A 100 -14.64 -15.11 -9.45
C LEU A 100 -15.12 -15.79 -8.16
N GLY A 101 -15.35 -15.01 -7.12
CA GLY A 101 -15.82 -15.47 -5.81
C GLY A 101 -14.82 -16.32 -5.03
N SER A 102 -13.59 -16.46 -5.50
CA SER A 102 -12.59 -17.32 -4.85
C SER A 102 -12.01 -16.69 -3.60
N ILE A 103 -11.90 -15.37 -3.51
CA ILE A 103 -11.28 -14.70 -2.36
C ILE A 103 -12.29 -14.55 -1.21
N GLN A 104 -12.02 -15.17 -0.07
CA GLN A 104 -12.87 -15.08 1.13
C GLN A 104 -12.12 -14.48 2.32
N GLN A 105 -10.83 -14.79 2.45
CA GLN A 105 -9.96 -14.25 3.48
C GLN A 105 -8.64 -13.82 2.85
N ILE A 106 -8.09 -12.69 3.32
CA ILE A 106 -6.77 -12.20 2.96
C ILE A 106 -5.93 -12.06 4.22
N THR A 107 -4.73 -12.63 4.20
CA THR A 107 -3.66 -12.34 5.17
C THR A 107 -2.66 -11.43 4.48
N ILE A 108 -2.37 -10.27 5.05
CA ILE A 108 -1.41 -9.29 4.56
C ILE A 108 -0.28 -9.16 5.58
N ASP A 109 0.95 -9.42 5.15
CA ASP A 109 2.14 -9.08 5.91
C ASP A 109 2.82 -7.88 5.24
N VAL A 110 3.01 -6.79 5.96
CA VAL A 110 3.75 -5.61 5.52
C VAL A 110 5.09 -5.57 6.24
N PHE A 111 6.17 -5.44 5.47
CA PHE A 111 7.54 -5.29 5.96
C PHE A 111 7.97 -3.85 5.77
N TYR A 112 8.40 -3.21 6.85
CA TYR A 112 8.82 -1.81 6.86
C TYR A 112 10.35 -1.70 6.72
N ASP A 113 10.85 -0.57 6.20
CA ASP A 113 12.29 -0.32 5.99
C ASP A 113 13.13 -0.34 7.29
N ASP A 114 12.48 -0.18 8.44
CA ASP A 114 13.07 -0.32 9.77
C ASP A 114 13.08 -1.77 10.30
N ARG A 115 12.83 -2.75 9.43
CA ARG A 115 12.82 -4.20 9.68
C ARG A 115 11.70 -4.70 10.60
N THR A 116 10.76 -3.84 10.95
CA THR A 116 9.54 -4.28 11.63
C THR A 116 8.54 -4.86 10.64
N MET A 117 7.56 -5.58 11.15
CA MET A 117 6.51 -6.20 10.35
C MET A 117 5.16 -6.02 11.04
N GLU A 118 4.12 -5.85 10.24
CA GLU A 118 2.73 -5.89 10.70
C GLU A 118 1.94 -6.90 9.87
N THR A 119 1.14 -7.72 10.56
CA THR A 119 0.22 -8.66 9.93
C THR A 119 -1.20 -8.20 10.15
N LEU A 120 -1.99 -8.22 9.08
CA LEU A 120 -3.43 -7.97 9.11
C LEU A 120 -4.15 -9.13 8.45
N ARG A 121 -5.23 -9.61 9.07
CA ARG A 121 -6.16 -10.57 8.46
C ARG A 121 -7.49 -9.89 8.27
N VAL A 122 -8.04 -9.99 7.07
CA VAL A 122 -9.34 -9.43 6.71
C VAL A 122 -10.19 -10.44 5.97
N ASP A 123 -11.50 -10.24 6.01
CA ASP A 123 -12.42 -10.90 5.08
C ASP A 123 -12.38 -10.23 3.69
N ARG A 124 -13.13 -10.78 2.74
CA ARG A 124 -13.29 -10.26 1.37
C ARG A 124 -13.68 -8.77 1.32
N SER A 125 -14.40 -8.28 2.32
CA SER A 125 -14.84 -6.88 2.40
C SER A 125 -13.79 -5.93 3.00
N GLY A 126 -12.61 -6.45 3.34
CA GLY A 126 -11.52 -5.68 3.96
C GLY A 126 -11.72 -5.47 5.46
N GLN A 127 -12.73 -6.12 6.08
CA GLN A 127 -12.95 -5.98 7.52
C GLN A 127 -12.00 -6.90 8.29
N PRO A 128 -11.33 -6.40 9.34
CA PRO A 128 -10.47 -7.21 10.18
C PRO A 128 -11.23 -8.41 10.75
N ILE A 129 -10.63 -9.59 10.62
CA ILE A 129 -11.13 -10.80 11.26
C ILE A 129 -10.30 -11.10 12.51
N SER A 130 -10.98 -11.44 13.61
CA SER A 130 -10.29 -11.92 14.80
C SER A 130 -9.54 -13.23 14.50
N PRO A 131 -8.40 -13.48 15.18
CA PRO A 131 -7.69 -14.75 15.10
C PRO A 131 -8.56 -15.97 15.42
#